data_AF-A0A6G1RU41-F1
#
_entry.id   AF-A0A6G1RU41-F1
#
_cell.length_a   1.000
_cell.length_b   1.000
_cell.length_c   1.000
_cell.angle_alpha   90.00
_cell.angle_beta   90.00
_cell.angle_gamma   90.00
#
_symmetry.space_group_name_H-M   'P 1'
#
loop_
_entity.id
_entity.type
_entity.pdbx_description
1 polymer ?
#
loop_
_entity_poly.entity_id
_entity_poly.type
_entity_poly.pdbx_seq_one_letter_code
_entity_poly.pdbx_strand_id
1 'polypeptide(L)'
;EDAPPRTVVSLFSVRDRDSGDNGRTECTIDGDLPFSLTLTFDNYYELRTNAALDRERTAEYNITITAMDWGTTRLSSRESIFVQISDVNDNPPEFTQENYTMSVMENN
;
A
#
# COMPACT_ATOMS: atom_id res chain seq x y z
N GLU A 1 6.94 -9.04 1.17
CA GLU A 1 5.47 -9.09 1.01
C GLU A 1 4.70 -9.84 2.10
N ASP A 2 5.32 -10.70 2.91
CA ASP A 2 4.66 -11.62 3.89
C ASP A 2 3.84 -11.01 5.04
N ALA A 3 3.59 -9.69 5.03
CA ALA A 3 2.77 -9.06 6.06
C ALA A 3 1.32 -9.56 5.97
N PRO A 4 0.70 -10.05 7.07
CA PRO A 4 -0.69 -10.49 7.03
C PRO A 4 -1.63 -9.30 6.72
N PRO A 5 -2.85 -9.57 6.22
CA PRO A 5 -3.87 -8.54 6.09
C PRO A 5 -4.11 -7.83 7.42
N ARG A 6 -4.47 -6.54 7.35
CA ARG A 6 -4.68 -5.62 8.47
C ARG A 6 -3.41 -5.18 9.20
N THR A 7 -2.24 -5.40 8.60
CA THR A 7 -0.97 -4.86 9.12
C THR A 7 -0.95 -3.34 8.98
N VAL A 8 -0.58 -2.63 10.03
CA VAL A 8 -0.40 -1.17 10.01
C VAL A 8 0.88 -0.83 9.24
N VAL A 9 0.72 -0.05 8.18
CA VAL A 9 1.80 0.43 7.31
C VAL A 9 2.27 1.80 7.79
N SER A 10 1.34 2.69 8.12
CA SER A 10 1.64 4.06 8.56
C SER A 10 0.53 4.62 9.45
N LEU A 11 0.87 5.60 10.27
CA LEU A 11 -0.03 6.38 11.10
C LEU A 11 0.19 7.87 10.79
N PHE A 12 -0.87 8.58 10.44
CA PHE A 12 -0.82 10.02 10.16
C PHE A 12 -2.03 10.73 10.79
N SER A 13 -1.90 12.02 11.06
CA SER A 13 -2.99 12.84 11.62
C SER A 13 -3.45 13.86 10.60
N VAL A 14 -4.77 14.10 10.54
CA VAL A 14 -5.34 15.20 9.75
C VAL A 14 -5.81 16.29 10.69
N ARG A 15 -5.49 17.54 10.35
CA ARG A 15 -5.81 18.69 11.18
C ARG A 15 -6.44 19.80 10.36
N ASP A 16 -7.67 20.14 10.73
CA ASP A 16 -8.33 21.37 10.30
C ASP A 16 -8.22 22.42 11.42
N ARG A 17 -8.14 23.71 11.06
CA ARG A 17 -8.01 24.82 12.00
C ARG A 17 -9.36 25.36 12.45
N ASP A 18 -10.43 24.97 11.77
CA ASP A 18 -11.79 25.41 12.09
C ASP A 18 -12.35 24.68 13.32
N SER A 19 -13.33 25.32 13.97
CA SER A 19 -14.00 24.78 15.15
C SER A 19 -15.37 24.20 14.80
N GLY A 20 -15.85 23.22 15.58
CA GLY A 20 -17.14 22.57 15.36
C GLY A 20 -17.09 21.56 14.20
N ASP A 21 -18.21 21.37 13.50
CA ASP A 21 -18.31 20.41 12.40
C ASP A 21 -17.36 20.72 11.24
N ASN A 22 -17.00 21.99 11.04
CA ASN A 22 -15.99 22.39 10.05
C ASN A 22 -14.58 21.86 10.38
N GLY A 23 -14.31 21.56 11.65
CA GLY A 23 -13.05 20.94 12.07
C GLY A 23 -13.01 19.42 11.87
N ARG A 24 -14.14 18.81 11.47
CA ARG A 24 -14.24 17.36 11.25
C ARG A 24 -13.83 17.03 9.83
N THR A 25 -12.83 16.16 9.71
CA THR A 25 -12.30 15.71 8.41
C THR A 25 -12.49 14.22 8.21
N GLU A 26 -12.95 13.84 7.03
CA GLU A 26 -13.03 12.45 6.57
C GLU A 26 -11.92 12.18 5.55
N CYS A 27 -11.20 11.07 5.71
CA CYS A 27 -10.13 10.69 4.79
C CYS A 27 -10.52 9.46 3.97
N THR A 28 -10.27 9.54 2.66
CA THR A 28 -10.51 8.44 1.72
C THR A 28 -9.25 8.13 0.93
N ILE A 29 -9.09 6.88 0.51
CA ILE A 29 -8.06 6.48 -0.46
C ILE A 29 -8.68 6.59 -1.85
N ASP A 30 -7.94 7.20 -2.77
CA ASP A 30 -8.32 7.27 -4.17
C ASP A 30 -7.91 5.96 -4.89
N GLY A 31 -8.88 5.29 -5.52
CA GLY A 31 -8.65 4.09 -6.34
C GLY A 31 -8.88 2.75 -5.64
N ASP A 32 -8.77 1.67 -6.42
CA ASP A 32 -8.90 0.29 -5.93
C ASP A 32 -7.52 -0.26 -5.58
N LEU A 33 -7.09 0.01 -4.35
CA LEU A 33 -5.79 -0.39 -3.82
C LEU A 33 -5.97 -1.40 -2.69
N PRO A 34 -5.02 -2.32 -2.45
CA PRO A 34 -5.09 -3.32 -1.38
C PRO A 34 -4.82 -2.71 0.01
N PHE A 35 -5.25 -1.47 0.25
CA PHE A 35 -5.08 -0.73 1.49
C PHE A 35 -6.40 -0.17 1.99
N SER A 36 -6.45 0.10 3.28
CA SER A 36 -7.63 0.65 3.96
C SER A 36 -7.19 1.70 4.97
N LEU A 37 -8.02 2.72 5.17
CA LEU A 37 -7.83 3.69 6.24
C LEU A 37 -8.75 3.35 7.40
N THR A 38 -8.19 3.33 8.61
CA THR A 38 -8.96 3.20 9.85
C THR A 38 -8.78 4.46 10.68
N LEU A 39 -9.87 5.17 10.94
CA LEU A 39 -9.87 6.27 11.90
C LEU A 39 -9.70 5.72 13.31
N THR A 40 -8.75 6.30 14.05
CA THR A 40 -8.45 5.94 15.43
C THR A 40 -8.96 7.04 16.38
N PHE A 41 -8.08 7.63 17.19
CA PHE A 41 -8.41 8.71 18.12
C PHE A 41 -7.94 10.06 17.55
N ASP A 42 -8.60 11.17 17.89
CA ASP A 42 -8.13 12.55 17.62
C ASP A 42 -7.71 12.83 16.16
N ASN A 43 -8.51 12.41 15.18
CA ASN A 43 -8.21 12.54 13.74
C ASN A 43 -6.92 11.86 13.26
N TYR A 44 -6.42 10.86 14.00
CA TYR A 44 -5.37 9.98 13.54
C TYR A 44 -5.93 8.84 12.71
N TYR A 45 -5.31 8.59 11.55
CA TYR A 45 -5.66 7.56 10.61
C TYR A 45 -4.52 6.56 10.48
N GLU A 46 -4.86 5.28 10.60
CA GLU A 46 -3.95 4.18 10.29
C GLU A 46 -4.19 3.69 8.87
N LEU A 47 -3.12 3.68 8.08
CA LEU A 47 -3.07 3.00 6.80
C LEU A 47 -2.75 1.54 7.05
N ARG A 48 -3.65 0.64 6.66
CA ARG A 48 -3.53 -0.80 6.86
C ARG A 48 -3.61 -1.57 5.55
N THR A 49 -2.89 -2.69 5.46
CA THR A 49 -3.08 -3.65 4.38
C THR A 49 -4.48 -4.25 4.44
N ASN A 50 -5.18 -4.36 3.32
CA ASN A 50 -6.51 -4.99 3.25
C ASN A 50 -6.44 -6.41 2.65
N ALA A 51 -5.44 -6.66 1.81
CA ALA A 51 -5.18 -7.95 1.18
C ALA A 51 -3.70 -8.34 1.34
N ALA A 52 -3.39 -9.59 0.99
CA ALA A 52 -2.00 -10.02 0.82
C ALA A 52 -1.34 -9.19 -0.28
N LEU A 53 -0.08 -8.84 -0.06
CA LEU A 53 0.75 -8.15 -1.03
C LEU A 53 1.64 -9.18 -1.73
N ASP A 54 2.07 -8.86 -2.95
CA ASP A 54 2.90 -9.72 -3.79
C ASP A 54 3.79 -8.76 -4.60
N ARG A 55 5.08 -8.75 -4.28
CA ARG A 55 6.05 -7.83 -4.88
C ARG A 55 6.34 -8.21 -6.32
N GLU A 56 6.34 -9.49 -6.67
CA GLU A 56 6.49 -9.97 -8.05
C GLU A 56 5.37 -9.43 -8.95
N ARG A 57 4.17 -9.23 -8.40
CA ARG A 57 3.07 -8.54 -9.10
C ARG A 57 3.17 -7.04 -9.02
N THR A 58 3.48 -6.46 -7.86
CA THR A 58 3.53 -5.01 -7.66
C THR A 58 4.51 -4.64 -6.55
N ALA A 59 5.64 -4.07 -6.95
CA ALA A 59 6.72 -3.72 -6.04
C ALA A 59 6.50 -2.41 -5.25
N GLU A 60 5.66 -1.51 -5.77
CA GLU A 60 5.42 -0.20 -5.16
C GLU A 60 3.99 0.30 -5.38
N TYR A 61 3.48 1.03 -4.41
CA TYR A 61 2.16 1.66 -4.45
C TYR A 61 2.28 3.16 -4.14
N ASN A 62 1.63 3.99 -4.96
CA ASN A 62 1.47 5.41 -4.71
C ASN A 62 0.03 5.69 -4.24
N ILE A 63 -0.16 5.75 -2.93
CA ILE A 63 -1.48 5.82 -2.30
C ILE A 63 -1.85 7.28 -2.11
N THR A 64 -2.81 7.79 -2.90
CA THR A 64 -3.31 9.16 -2.74
C THR A 64 -4.46 9.17 -1.74
N ILE A 65 -4.32 10.00 -0.71
CA ILE A 65 -5.30 10.20 0.34
C ILE A 65 -5.94 11.57 0.12
N THR A 66 -7.27 11.57 0.11
CA THR A 66 -8.09 12.77 0.05
C THR A 66 -8.71 13.02 1.44
N ALA A 67 -8.35 14.13 2.08
CA ALA A 67 -8.97 14.61 3.30
C ALA A 67 -10.02 15.66 2.95
N MET A 68 -11.25 15.50 3.46
CA MET A 68 -12.40 16.35 3.14
C MET A 68 -13.07 16.84 4.41
N ASP A 69 -13.31 18.15 4.51
CA ASP A 69 -14.02 18.74 5.65
C ASP A 69 -15.55 18.54 5.55
N TRP A 70 -16.24 18.83 6.65
CA TRP A 70 -17.70 18.80 6.76
C TRP A 70 -18.34 20.19 6.71
N GLY A 71 -17.64 21.18 6.17
CA GLY A 71 -18.14 22.55 6.02
C GLY A 71 -19.31 22.66 5.03
N THR A 72 -20.03 23.79 5.07
CA THR A 72 -21.09 24.08 4.08
C THR A 72 -20.53 24.20 2.66
N THR A 73 -19.32 24.73 2.53
CA THR A 73 -18.51 24.62 1.31
C THR A 73 -17.38 23.66 1.61
N ARG A 74 -17.50 22.43 1.11
CA ARG A 74 -16.55 21.37 1.40
C ARG A 74 -15.19 21.67 0.76
N LEU A 75 -14.14 21.80 1.56
CA LEU A 75 -12.77 21.84 1.06
C LEU A 75 -12.15 20.44 1.14
N SER A 76 -11.21 20.18 0.23
CA SER A 76 -10.46 18.94 0.20
C SER A 76 -8.98 19.20 -0.01
N SER A 77 -8.16 18.40 0.66
CA SER A 77 -6.71 18.35 0.48
C SER A 77 -6.31 16.95 0.06
N ARG A 78 -5.25 16.85 -0.74
CA ARG A 78 -4.75 15.58 -1.26
C ARG A 78 -3.26 15.44 -0.99
N GLU A 79 -2.86 14.28 -0.50
CA GLU A 79 -1.46 13.94 -0.23
C GLU A 79 -1.19 12.49 -0.60
N SER A 80 0.01 12.19 -1.08
CA SER A 80 0.37 10.87 -1.57
C SER A 80 1.40 10.20 -0.66
N ILE A 81 1.14 8.96 -0.27
CA ILE A 81 2.06 8.10 0.48
C ILE A 81 2.66 7.07 -0.47
N PHE A 82 3.98 7.10 -0.59
CA PHE A 82 4.72 6.12 -1.37
C PHE A 82 5.10 4.92 -0.50
N VAL A 83 4.62 3.73 -0.88
CA VAL A 83 4.83 2.48 -0.15
C VAL A 83 5.63 1.53 -1.04
N GLN A 84 6.82 1.13 -0.57
CA GLN A 84 7.65 0.12 -1.22
C GLN A 84 7.48 -1.23 -0.52
N ILE A 85 7.26 -2.29 -1.30
CA ILE A 85 7.12 -3.65 -0.78
C ILE A 85 8.50 -4.27 -0.68
N SER A 86 8.90 -4.65 0.54
CA SER A 86 10.13 -5.40 0.76
C SER A 86 10.01 -6.79 0.16
N ASP A 87 11.06 -7.20 -0.57
CA ASP A 87 11.23 -8.54 -1.12
C ASP A 87 11.38 -9.59 -0.02
N VAL A 88 10.74 -10.73 -0.22
CA VAL A 88 10.91 -11.97 0.53
C VAL A 88 11.27 -13.06 -0.47
N ASN A 89 12.18 -13.96 -0.10
CA ASN A 89 12.57 -15.07 -0.98
C ASN A 89 11.55 -16.21 -0.91
N ASP A 90 10.36 -15.98 -1.47
CA ASP A 90 9.24 -16.92 -1.54
C ASP A 90 9.12 -17.62 -2.91
N ASN A 91 9.88 -17.17 -3.90
CA ASN A 91 9.93 -17.76 -5.23
C ASN A 91 11.14 -18.71 -5.40
N PRO A 92 10.92 -20.05 -5.50
CA PRO A 92 12.01 -20.99 -5.70
C PRO A 92 12.63 -20.84 -7.11
N PRO A 93 13.93 -21.15 -7.29
CA PRO A 93 14.56 -21.11 -8.60
C PRO A 93 13.92 -22.16 -9.53
N GLU A 94 13.61 -21.75 -10.77
CA GLU A 94 13.04 -22.61 -11.80
C GLU A 94 14.06 -22.89 -12.91
N PHE A 95 14.21 -24.15 -13.31
CA PHE A 95 15.04 -24.52 -14.46
C PHE A 95 14.26 -24.27 -15.76
N THR A 96 14.93 -23.78 -16.81
CA THR A 96 14.26 -23.54 -18.12
C THR A 96 13.85 -24.83 -18.83
N GLN A 97 14.45 -25.97 -18.48
CA GLN A 97 14.08 -27.30 -18.97
C GLN A 97 14.09 -28.29 -17.81
N GLU A 98 13.15 -29.25 -17.83
CA GLU A 98 13.14 -30.36 -16.87
C GLU A 98 14.38 -31.26 -17.02
N ASN A 99 14.87 -31.40 -18.26
CA ASN A 99 16.07 -32.18 -18.58
C ASN A 99 16.91 -31.45 -19.62
N TYR A 100 18.22 -31.41 -19.39
CA TYR A 100 19.20 -30.90 -20.35
C TYR A 100 20.00 -32.07 -20.93
N THR A 101 20.03 -32.18 -22.25
CA THR A 101 20.85 -33.16 -22.96
C THR A 101 21.89 -32.41 -23.79
N MET A 102 23.16 -32.70 -23.55
CA MET A 102 24.27 -32.11 -24.31
C MET A 102 25.27 -33.19 -24.69
N SER A 103 25.71 -33.17 -25.95
CA SER A 103 26.72 -34.08 -26.47
C SER A 103 28.03 -33.33 -26.67
N VAL A 104 29.13 -33.87 -26.15
CA VAL A 104 30.47 -33.29 -26.28
C VAL A 104 31.35 -34.27 -27.05
N MET A 105 32.08 -33.79 -28.06
CA MET A 105 33.03 -34.60 -28.80
C MET A 105 34.30 -34.82 -27.98
N GLU A 106 34.80 -36.05 -27.96
CA GLU A 106 36.11 -36.35 -27.37
C GLU A 106 37.24 -35.72 -28.17
N ASN A 107 38.32 -35.31 -27.50
CA ASN A 107 39.49 -34.75 -28.16
C ASN A 107 40.55 -35.86 -28.31
N ASN A 108 40.80 -36.27 -29.57
CA ASN A 108 41.86 -37.22 -29.93
C ASN A 108 43.19 -36.52 -30.19
#